data_AF-A0A0K9Q5U9-F1
#
_entry.id   AF-A0A0K9Q5U9-F1
#
_cell.length_a   1.000
_cell.length_b   1.000
_cell.length_c   1.000
_cell.angle_alpha   90.00
_cell.angle_beta   90.00
_cell.angle_gamma   90.00
#
_symmetry.space_group_name_H-M   'P 1'
#
loop_
_entity.id
_entity.type
_entity.pdbx_description
1 polymer ?
#
loop_
_entity_poly.entity_id
_entity_poly.type
_entity_poly.pdbx_seq_one_letter_code
_entity_poly.pdbx_strand_id
1 'polypeptide(L)'
;MSEVWIVKHIVLEHNHPLTTLSKVRFLPINRSISSTFRLLFQSLSEVNVPVSQQTVYFSTQVGGIEHMECTQLDILNMYRDDLKNYDVDLLVEEFEMKKFVQPDFFYSIVKDSSGRLKHVFWADSIMIQHFKLFGDAIIFDTTYKTNVYSLIFGMFCEVNHHKKTVIFGSAFLR
;
A
#
# COMPACT_ATOMS: atom_id res chain seq x y z
N MET A 1 -9.84 -20.16 -36.66
CA MET A 1 -11.16 -19.52 -36.57
C MET A 1 -11.31 -19.05 -35.14
N SER A 2 -11.32 -17.74 -34.88
CA SER A 2 -11.45 -17.19 -33.54
C SER A 2 -12.91 -17.24 -33.10
N GLU A 3 -13.19 -17.87 -31.97
CA GLU A 3 -14.53 -17.92 -31.37
C GLU A 3 -14.95 -16.50 -30.94
N VAL A 4 -15.88 -15.90 -31.69
CA VAL A 4 -16.45 -14.60 -31.36
C VAL A 4 -17.65 -14.84 -30.46
N TRP A 5 -17.57 -14.36 -29.22
CA TRP A 5 -18.71 -14.36 -28.31
C TRP A 5 -19.70 -13.29 -28.74
N ILE A 6 -20.95 -13.70 -28.92
CA ILE A 6 -22.06 -12.81 -29.31
C ILE A 6 -23.14 -12.94 -28.24
N VAL A 7 -23.55 -11.82 -27.67
CA VAL A 7 -24.64 -11.80 -26.71
C VAL A 7 -25.96 -11.98 -27.46
N LYS A 8 -26.63 -13.12 -27.26
CA LYS A 8 -27.92 -13.43 -27.90
C LYS A 8 -29.11 -12.79 -27.20
N HIS A 9 -29.06 -12.64 -25.88
CA HIS A 9 -30.17 -12.14 -25.09
C HIS A 9 -29.66 -11.49 -23.80
N ILE A 10 -30.17 -10.31 -23.49
CA ILE A 10 -29.95 -9.61 -22.22
C ILE A 10 -31.33 -9.32 -21.63
N VAL A 11 -31.54 -9.71 -20.38
CA VAL A 11 -32.69 -9.30 -19.58
C VAL A 11 -32.21 -8.24 -18.60
N LEU A 12 -32.70 -7.02 -18.77
CA LEU A 12 -32.35 -5.90 -17.89
C LEU A 12 -33.26 -5.81 -16.65
N GLU A 13 -34.36 -6.55 -16.66
CA GLU A 13 -35.32 -6.58 -15.57
C GLU A 13 -34.71 -7.26 -14.34
N HIS A 14 -34.88 -6.60 -13.20
CA HIS A 14 -34.41 -7.13 -11.93
C HIS A 14 -35.46 -8.10 -11.38
N ASN A 15 -35.01 -9.24 -10.89
CA ASN A 15 -35.86 -10.22 -10.21
C ASN A 15 -36.06 -9.89 -8.71
N HIS A 16 -35.62 -8.71 -8.26
CA HIS A 16 -35.74 -8.24 -6.89
C HIS A 16 -35.97 -6.72 -6.85
N PRO A 17 -36.51 -6.17 -5.75
CA PRO A 17 -36.60 -4.72 -5.55
C PRO A 17 -35.22 -4.06 -5.58
N LEU A 18 -35.15 -2.87 -6.18
CA LEU A 18 -33.93 -2.06 -6.19
C LEU A 18 -33.52 -1.62 -4.78
N THR A 19 -32.23 -1.32 -4.60
CA THR A 19 -31.71 -0.79 -3.34
C THR A 19 -32.40 0.51 -2.96
N THR A 20 -32.82 0.64 -1.70
CA THR A 20 -33.45 1.86 -1.19
C THR A 20 -32.47 3.03 -1.17
N LEU A 21 -32.94 4.26 -1.41
CA LEU A 21 -32.11 5.50 -1.39
C LEU A 21 -31.19 5.57 -0.16
N SER A 22 -31.70 5.22 1.03
CA SER A 22 -30.92 5.18 2.28
C SER A 22 -29.73 4.22 2.29
N LYS A 23 -29.74 3.22 1.41
CA LYS A 23 -28.71 2.17 1.30
C LYS A 23 -27.83 2.33 0.06
N VAL A 24 -28.21 3.19 -0.90
CA VAL A 24 -27.48 3.43 -2.16
C VAL A 24 -26.04 3.85 -1.90
N ARG A 25 -25.78 4.63 -0.83
CA ARG A 25 -24.44 5.07 -0.43
C ARG A 25 -23.47 3.95 -0.01
N PHE A 26 -23.96 2.76 0.32
CA PHE A 26 -23.10 1.63 0.68
C PHE A 26 -22.64 0.83 -0.55
N LEU A 27 -23.23 1.07 -1.72
CA LEU A 27 -22.84 0.41 -2.95
C LEU A 27 -21.45 0.90 -3.39
N PRO A 28 -20.49 0.00 -3.70
CA PRO A 28 -19.14 0.39 -4.08
C PRO A 28 -19.06 1.40 -5.24
N ILE A 29 -19.97 1.31 -6.21
CA ILE A 29 -20.02 2.22 -7.36
C ILE A 29 -20.38 3.67 -6.99
N ASN A 30 -21.05 3.86 -5.85
CA ASN A 30 -21.42 5.18 -5.33
C ASN A 30 -20.48 5.63 -4.22
N ARG A 31 -19.37 4.90 -4.01
CA ARG A 31 -18.37 5.23 -2.98
C ARG A 31 -17.11 5.78 -3.63
N SER A 32 -16.89 7.07 -3.46
CA SER A 32 -15.68 7.75 -3.89
C SER A 32 -15.35 8.92 -2.98
N ILE A 33 -14.08 9.06 -2.63
CA ILE A 33 -13.58 10.26 -1.95
C ILE A 33 -12.97 11.16 -3.02
N SER A 34 -13.62 12.29 -3.30
CA SER A 34 -13.07 13.29 -4.22
C SER A 34 -11.77 13.89 -3.67
N SER A 35 -10.92 14.44 -4.55
CA SER A 35 -9.70 15.11 -4.13
C SER A 35 -9.96 16.26 -3.14
N THR A 36 -11.05 17.01 -3.36
CA THR A 36 -11.48 18.08 -2.45
C THR A 36 -11.86 17.54 -1.07
N PHE A 37 -12.69 16.49 -1.01
CA PHE A 37 -13.04 15.88 0.26
C PHE A 37 -11.82 15.32 0.99
N ARG A 38 -10.89 14.69 0.26
CA ARG A 38 -9.63 14.20 0.84
C ARG A 38 -8.82 15.29 1.52
N LEU A 39 -8.63 16.43 0.86
CA LEU A 39 -7.92 17.58 1.46
C LEU A 39 -8.64 18.11 2.71
N LEU A 40 -9.97 18.17 2.67
CA LEU A 40 -10.78 18.63 3.81
C LEU A 40 -10.74 17.66 5.00
N PHE A 41 -10.75 16.35 4.72
CA PHE A 41 -10.55 15.34 5.75
C PHE A 41 -9.15 15.48 6.37
N GLN A 42 -8.10 15.56 5.54
CA GLN A 42 -6.72 15.74 5.99
C GLN A 42 -6.56 16.96 6.91
N SER A 43 -7.09 18.13 6.54
CA SER A 43 -6.99 19.34 7.38
C SER A 43 -7.69 19.18 8.74
N LEU A 44 -8.81 18.46 8.81
CA LEU A 44 -9.47 18.14 10.08
C LEU A 44 -8.68 17.10 10.90
N SER A 45 -7.99 16.18 10.23
CA SER A 45 -7.12 15.22 10.90
C SER A 45 -5.91 15.89 11.54
N GLU A 46 -5.33 16.91 10.91
CA GLU A 46 -4.19 17.67 11.44
C GLU A 46 -4.51 18.34 12.79
N VAL A 47 -5.77 18.75 12.98
CA VAL A 47 -6.28 19.30 14.25
C VAL A 47 -6.94 18.24 15.14
N ASN A 48 -6.69 16.95 14.88
CA ASN A 48 -7.14 15.81 15.67
C ASN A 48 -8.67 15.65 15.79
N VAL A 49 -9.44 16.09 14.79
CA VAL A 49 -10.90 15.86 14.78
C VAL A 49 -11.17 14.38 14.47
N PRO A 50 -11.92 13.65 15.31
CA PRO A 50 -12.22 12.23 15.07
C PRO A 50 -13.05 12.00 13.80
N VAL A 51 -12.80 10.89 13.09
CA VAL A 51 -13.55 10.51 11.86
C VAL A 51 -15.06 10.50 12.04
N SER A 52 -15.54 10.11 13.22
CA SER A 52 -16.96 10.15 13.55
C SER A 52 -17.54 11.57 13.46
N GLN A 53 -16.82 12.57 13.97
CA GLN A 53 -17.21 13.98 13.90
C GLN A 53 -17.04 14.55 12.49
N GLN A 54 -15.97 14.19 11.79
CA GLN A 54 -15.77 14.57 10.39
C GLN A 54 -16.97 14.10 9.53
N THR A 55 -17.40 12.86 9.73
CA THR A 55 -18.54 12.27 9.01
C THR A 55 -19.83 13.02 9.30
N VAL A 56 -20.11 13.33 10.57
CA VAL A 56 -21.30 14.11 10.95
C VAL A 56 -21.25 15.50 10.31
N TYR A 57 -20.12 16.21 10.43
CA TYR A 57 -19.95 17.53 9.86
C TYR A 57 -20.22 17.55 8.35
N PHE A 58 -19.57 16.68 7.58
CA PHE A 58 -19.75 16.64 6.14
C PHE A 58 -21.10 16.12 5.70
N SER A 59 -21.70 15.17 6.45
CA SER A 59 -23.08 14.75 6.18
C SER A 59 -24.05 15.92 6.24
N THR A 60 -23.87 16.86 7.18
CA THR A 60 -24.67 18.08 7.25
C THR A 60 -24.41 19.00 6.06
N GLN A 61 -23.16 19.13 5.60
CA GLN A 61 -22.81 19.97 4.44
C GLN A 61 -23.43 19.46 3.14
N VAL A 62 -23.51 18.14 2.95
CA VAL A 62 -24.11 17.53 1.75
C VAL A 62 -25.63 17.32 1.89
N GLY A 63 -26.25 17.84 2.95
CA GLY A 63 -27.70 17.79 3.15
C GLY A 63 -28.23 16.44 3.62
N GLY A 64 -27.39 15.61 4.23
CA GLY A 64 -27.78 14.32 4.81
C GLY A 64 -26.70 13.25 4.67
N ILE A 65 -26.73 12.25 5.54
CA ILE A 65 -25.78 11.14 5.50
C ILE A 65 -26.00 10.26 4.26
N GLU A 66 -27.23 10.20 3.76
CA GLU A 66 -27.64 9.53 2.53
C GLU A 66 -26.99 10.10 1.27
N HIS A 67 -26.60 11.38 1.28
CA HIS A 67 -25.92 12.06 0.17
C HIS A 67 -24.40 11.95 0.26
N MET A 68 -23.86 11.33 1.30
CA MET A 68 -22.43 11.16 1.49
C MET A 68 -21.91 9.97 0.69
N GLU A 69 -21.02 10.24 -0.27
CA GLU A 69 -20.37 9.28 -1.17
C GLU A 69 -19.22 8.49 -0.52
N CYS A 70 -19.07 8.55 0.80
CA CYS A 70 -18.09 7.76 1.51
C CYS A 70 -18.59 7.38 2.90
N THR A 71 -18.04 6.29 3.43
CA THR A 71 -18.30 5.83 4.79
C THR A 71 -17.14 6.21 5.71
N GLN A 72 -17.37 6.10 7.03
CA GLN A 72 -16.30 6.24 8.02
C GLN A 72 -15.12 5.30 7.73
N LEU A 73 -15.41 4.09 7.27
CA LEU A 73 -14.38 3.11 6.93
C LEU A 73 -13.55 3.55 5.72
N ASP A 74 -14.18 4.19 4.74
CA ASP A 74 -13.47 4.71 3.56
C ASP A 74 -12.50 5.83 3.96
N ILE A 75 -12.92 6.72 4.86
CA ILE A 75 -12.07 7.79 5.41
C ILE A 75 -10.91 7.20 6.22
N LEU A 76 -11.18 6.21 7.08
CA LEU A 76 -10.13 5.53 7.85
C LEU A 76 -9.11 4.82 6.95
N ASN A 77 -9.59 4.12 5.91
CA ASN A 77 -8.72 3.46 4.94
C ASN A 77 -7.86 4.47 4.17
N MET A 78 -8.43 5.62 3.79
CA MET A 78 -7.70 6.72 3.17
C MET A 78 -6.55 7.20 4.05
N TYR A 79 -6.80 7.52 5.33
CA TYR A 79 -5.74 7.93 6.26
C TYR A 79 -4.66 6.87 6.44
N ARG A 80 -5.08 5.60 6.53
CA ARG A 80 -4.14 4.49 6.67
C ARG A 80 -3.23 4.37 5.45
N ASP A 81 -3.78 4.55 4.25
CA ASP A 81 -2.98 4.49 3.02
C ASP A 81 -2.10 5.72 2.84
N ASP A 82 -2.53 6.91 3.30
CA ASP A 82 -1.69 8.11 3.38
C ASP A 82 -0.49 7.90 4.30
N LEU A 83 -0.72 7.37 5.50
CA LEU A 83 0.36 7.07 6.45
C LEU A 83 1.37 6.08 5.87
N LYS A 84 0.89 5.03 5.20
CA LYS A 84 1.79 4.07 4.55
C LYS A 84 2.68 4.72 3.49
N ASN A 85 2.17 5.69 2.74
CA ASN A 85 2.96 6.40 1.74
C ASN A 85 4.01 7.29 2.40
N TYR A 86 3.64 7.98 3.49
CA TYR A 86 4.58 8.76 4.28
C TYR A 86 5.73 7.90 4.83
N ASP A 87 5.42 6.71 5.36
CA ASP A 87 6.45 5.77 5.83
C ASP A 87 7.43 5.34 4.74
N VAL A 88 6.96 5.24 3.48
CA VAL A 88 7.84 4.94 2.32
C VAL A 88 8.76 6.11 2.03
N ASP A 89 8.28 7.35 2.11
CA ASP A 89 9.11 8.53 1.86
C ASP A 89 10.17 8.69 2.97
N LEU A 90 9.82 8.43 4.24
CA LEU A 90 10.80 8.34 5.34
C LEU A 90 11.85 7.24 5.11
N LEU A 91 11.44 6.08 4.58
CA LEU A 91 12.38 5.00 4.25
C LEU A 91 13.38 5.44 3.16
N VAL A 92 12.91 6.17 2.15
CA VAL A 92 13.77 6.73 1.09
C VAL A 92 14.78 7.70 1.70
N GLU A 93 14.32 8.64 2.51
CA GLU A 93 15.20 9.62 3.19
C GLU A 93 16.27 8.92 4.03
N GLU A 94 15.90 7.91 4.82
CA GLU A 94 16.84 7.11 5.60
C GLU A 94 17.87 6.39 4.72
N PHE A 95 17.46 5.87 3.57
CA PHE A 95 18.37 5.18 2.64
C PHE A 95 19.32 6.13 1.93
N GLU A 96 18.85 7.33 1.54
CA GLU A 96 19.72 8.40 1.03
C GLU A 96 20.76 8.80 2.08
N MET A 97 20.34 8.97 3.34
CA MET A 97 21.25 9.27 4.44
C MET A 97 22.28 8.15 4.67
N LYS A 98 21.85 6.89 4.65
CA LYS A 98 22.78 5.75 4.74
C LYS A 98 23.76 5.70 3.57
N LYS A 99 23.30 6.00 2.35
CA LYS A 99 24.15 6.07 1.16
C LYS A 99 25.18 7.20 1.26
N PHE A 100 24.78 8.34 1.81
CA PHE A 100 25.68 9.47 2.05
C PHE A 100 26.78 9.11 3.07
N VAL A 101 26.42 8.47 4.18
CA VAL A 101 27.37 8.07 5.24
C VAL A 101 28.24 6.88 4.81
N GLN A 102 27.66 5.92 4.12
CA GLN A 102 28.33 4.71 3.63
C GLN A 102 28.18 4.63 2.11
N PRO A 103 29.18 5.10 1.34
CA PRO A 103 29.12 5.11 -0.12
C PRO A 103 28.87 3.73 -0.75
N ASP A 104 29.27 2.67 -0.05
CA ASP A 104 29.06 1.28 -0.47
C ASP A 104 27.63 0.78 -0.20
N PHE A 105 26.84 1.42 0.68
CA PHE A 105 25.44 1.05 0.89
C PHE A 105 24.70 1.08 -0.46
N PHE A 106 23.90 0.07 -0.76
CA PHE A 106 23.14 0.00 -2.00
C PHE A 106 21.66 -0.18 -1.69
N TYR A 107 20.82 0.50 -2.46
CA TYR A 107 19.39 0.25 -2.47
C TYR A 107 18.80 0.53 -3.84
N SER A 108 17.65 -0.08 -4.12
CA SER A 108 16.85 0.15 -5.31
C SER A 108 15.38 0.11 -4.93
N ILE A 109 14.61 1.10 -5.38
CA ILE A 109 13.19 1.26 -5.05
C ILE A 109 12.38 1.32 -6.34
N VAL A 110 11.29 0.56 -6.36
CA VAL A 110 10.29 0.55 -7.43
C VAL A 110 8.96 0.94 -6.82
N LYS A 111 8.36 2.04 -7.30
CA LYS A 111 7.01 2.48 -6.96
C LYS A 111 6.00 2.01 -8.03
N ASP A 112 4.75 1.80 -7.64
CA ASP A 112 3.64 1.48 -8.56
C ASP A 112 3.11 2.74 -9.28
N SER A 113 2.12 2.59 -10.16
CA SER A 113 1.49 3.71 -10.88
C SER A 113 0.80 4.73 -9.98
N SER A 114 0.54 4.38 -8.72
CA SER A 114 -0.06 5.24 -7.71
C SER A 114 0.98 5.82 -6.75
N GLY A 115 2.28 5.66 -7.05
CA GLY A 115 3.39 6.17 -6.24
C GLY A 115 3.67 5.37 -4.96
N ARG A 116 3.03 4.20 -4.77
CA ARG A 116 3.21 3.37 -3.57
C ARG A 116 4.39 2.43 -3.74
N LEU A 117 5.05 2.07 -2.65
CA LEU A 117 6.14 1.09 -2.69
C LEU A 117 5.66 -0.25 -3.25
N LYS A 118 6.33 -0.74 -4.29
CA LYS A 118 6.10 -2.03 -4.92
C LYS A 118 7.22 -3.02 -4.58
N HIS A 119 8.46 -2.61 -4.80
CA HIS A 119 9.64 -3.39 -4.44
C HIS A 119 10.70 -2.46 -3.87
N VAL A 120 11.42 -2.93 -2.85
CA VAL A 120 12.69 -2.32 -2.44
C VAL A 120 13.69 -3.42 -2.15
N PHE A 121 14.91 -3.22 -2.60
CA PHE A 121 16.06 -4.03 -2.22
C PHE A 121 17.10 -3.12 -1.58
N TRP A 122 17.80 -3.63 -0.57
CA TRP A 122 18.96 -2.95 -0.01
C TRP A 122 20.03 -3.95 0.47
N ALA A 123 21.27 -3.49 0.45
CA ALA A 123 22.42 -4.18 1.01
C ALA A 123 23.37 -3.14 1.60
N ASP A 124 23.74 -3.30 2.86
CA ASP A 124 24.76 -2.43 3.45
C ASP A 124 26.17 -2.81 3.01
N SER A 125 27.14 -1.98 3.38
CA SER A 125 28.55 -2.19 3.06
C SER A 125 29.06 -3.56 3.51
N ILE A 126 28.64 -4.05 4.68
CA ILE A 126 29.05 -5.33 5.25
C ILE A 126 28.43 -6.49 4.46
N MET A 127 27.14 -6.41 4.14
CA MET A 127 26.42 -7.39 3.32
C MET A 127 27.08 -7.56 1.95
N ILE A 128 27.51 -6.46 1.34
CA ILE A 128 28.23 -6.48 0.06
C ILE A 128 29.61 -7.14 0.20
N GLN A 129 30.35 -6.87 1.28
CA GLN A 129 31.63 -7.53 1.54
C GLN A 129 31.45 -9.03 1.83
N HIS A 130 30.40 -9.41 2.56
CA HIS A 130 30.05 -10.80 2.77
C HIS A 130 29.74 -11.52 1.46
N PHE A 131 29.00 -10.89 0.55
CA PHE A 131 28.75 -11.46 -0.77
C PHE A 131 30.05 -11.65 -1.57
N LYS A 132 31.02 -10.75 -1.47
CA LYS A 132 32.33 -10.92 -2.14
C LYS A 132 33.14 -12.10 -1.59
N LEU A 133 32.96 -12.45 -0.32
CA LEU A 133 33.71 -13.52 0.35
C LEU A 133 33.03 -14.89 0.27
N PHE A 134 31.69 -14.91 0.28
CA PHE A 134 30.90 -16.12 0.45
C PHE A 134 29.82 -16.27 -0.65
N GLY A 135 29.77 -15.42 -1.67
CA GLY A 135 28.71 -15.42 -2.68
C GLY A 135 28.71 -16.57 -3.67
N ASP A 136 29.40 -17.68 -3.38
CA ASP A 136 29.46 -18.87 -4.23
C ASP A 136 28.09 -19.57 -4.36
N ALA A 137 27.27 -19.49 -3.30
CA ALA A 137 25.87 -19.88 -3.32
C ALA A 137 25.00 -18.83 -2.59
N ILE A 138 23.75 -18.70 -3.02
CA ILE A 138 22.79 -17.77 -2.42
C ILE A 138 21.48 -18.51 -2.20
N ILE A 139 20.95 -18.40 -0.98
CA ILE A 139 19.60 -18.81 -0.62
C ILE A 139 18.75 -17.54 -0.58
N PHE A 140 17.60 -17.60 -1.25
CA PHE A 140 16.58 -16.56 -1.16
C PHE A 140 15.45 -17.05 -0.26
N ASP A 141 15.36 -16.47 0.93
CA ASP A 141 14.40 -16.84 1.96
C ASP A 141 13.27 -15.80 2.05
N THR A 142 12.05 -16.23 1.73
CA THR A 142 10.82 -15.43 1.84
C THR A 142 9.83 -16.00 2.86
N THR A 143 10.32 -16.74 3.86
CA THR A 143 9.46 -17.36 4.87
C THR A 143 8.74 -16.34 5.76
N TYR A 144 9.23 -15.10 5.81
CA TYR A 144 8.60 -14.00 6.53
C TYR A 144 7.38 -13.47 5.78
N LYS A 145 6.20 -13.72 6.35
CA LYS A 145 4.88 -13.34 5.83
C LYS A 145 4.73 -11.84 5.58
N THR A 146 3.67 -11.50 4.84
CA THR A 146 3.27 -10.13 4.52
C THR A 146 3.12 -9.24 5.75
N ASN A 147 3.80 -8.09 5.77
CA ASN A 147 3.69 -7.07 6.82
C ASN A 147 2.40 -6.20 6.67
N VAL A 148 2.25 -5.15 7.48
CA VAL A 148 1.09 -4.21 7.42
C VAL A 148 0.93 -3.47 6.08
N TYR A 149 1.97 -3.49 5.25
CA TYR A 149 2.00 -2.95 3.88
C TYR A 149 1.65 -4.01 2.83
N SER A 150 1.33 -5.24 3.25
CA SER A 150 1.14 -6.39 2.37
C SER A 150 2.37 -6.72 1.51
N LEU A 151 3.57 -6.43 2.04
CA LEU A 151 4.84 -6.75 1.39
C LEU A 151 5.47 -7.99 2.04
N ILE A 152 5.96 -8.91 1.21
CA ILE A 152 6.78 -10.06 1.60
C ILE A 152 8.18 -9.56 1.93
N PHE A 153 8.73 -9.98 3.06
CA PHE A 153 10.14 -9.75 3.36
C PHE A 153 10.98 -10.92 2.84
N GLY A 154 11.90 -10.62 1.93
CA GLY A 154 12.85 -11.56 1.36
C GLY A 154 14.28 -11.26 1.84
N MET A 155 15.02 -12.29 2.26
CA MET A 155 16.43 -12.19 2.59
C MET A 155 17.27 -12.98 1.59
N PHE A 156 18.39 -12.40 1.19
CA PHE A 156 19.43 -13.09 0.45
C PHE A 156 20.51 -13.48 1.45
N CYS A 157 20.69 -14.76 1.67
CA CYS A 157 21.60 -15.25 2.68
C CYS A 157 22.26 -16.57 2.30
N GLU A 158 23.25 -16.97 3.06
CA GLU A 158 23.90 -18.26 2.95
C GLU A 158 24.39 -18.69 4.34
N VAL A 159 25.13 -19.80 4.42
CA VAL A 159 25.70 -20.34 5.64
C VAL A 159 27.21 -20.39 5.46
N ASN A 160 27.95 -19.65 6.29
CA ASN A 160 29.40 -19.68 6.23
C ASN A 160 29.99 -21.00 6.76
N HIS A 161 31.31 -21.16 6.66
CA HIS A 161 32.07 -22.31 7.14
C HIS A 161 31.89 -22.62 8.65
N HIS A 162 31.38 -21.67 9.45
CA HIS A 162 31.04 -21.86 10.86
C HIS A 162 29.58 -22.22 11.10
N LYS A 163 28.83 -22.57 10.04
CA LYS A 163 27.40 -22.85 10.09
C LYS A 163 26.54 -21.68 10.58
N LYS A 164 27.02 -20.44 10.38
CA LYS A 164 26.29 -19.22 10.73
C LYS A 164 25.66 -18.62 9.48
N THR A 165 24.42 -18.16 9.60
CA THR A 165 23.75 -17.41 8.54
C THR A 165 24.49 -16.11 8.26
N VAL A 166 24.79 -15.85 7.00
CA VAL A 166 25.38 -14.61 6.50
C VAL A 166 24.40 -13.99 5.54
N ILE A 167 24.06 -12.71 5.75
CA ILE A 167 23.11 -11.98 4.92
C ILE A 167 23.87 -11.14 3.90
N PHE A 168 23.43 -11.19 2.64
CA PHE A 168 23.96 -10.46 1.49
C PHE A 168 23.07 -9.31 1.04
N GLY A 169 21.81 -9.31 1.47
CA GLY A 169 20.86 -8.25 1.18
C GLY A 169 19.46 -8.62 1.61
N SER A 170 18.57 -7.65 1.57
CA SER A 170 17.17 -7.80 1.97
C SER A 170 16.26 -7.07 1.00
N ALA A 171 15.02 -7.52 0.91
CA ALA A 171 14.02 -6.93 0.05
C ALA A 171 12.63 -6.93 0.68
N PHE A 172 11.83 -5.93 0.33
CA PHE A 172 10.37 -6.02 0.41
C PHE A 172 9.80 -6.17 -0.99
N LEU A 173 8.90 -7.14 -1.17
CA LEU A 173 8.33 -7.52 -2.46
C LEU A 173 6.80 -7.53 -2.39
N ARG A 174 6.16 -7.07 -3.47
CA ARG A 174 4.72 -7.12 -3.67
C ARG A 174 4.33 -8.07 -4.79
#